data_AF-A0A1I5XN70-F1
#
_entry.id   AF-A0A1I5XN70-F1
#
_cell.length_a   1.000
_cell.length_b   1.000
_cell.length_c   1.000
_cell.angle_alpha   90.00
_cell.angle_beta   90.00
_cell.angle_gamma   90.00
#
_symmetry.space_group_name_H-M   'P 1'
#
loop_
_entity.id
_entity.type
_entity.pdbx_description
1 polymer ?
#
loop_
_entity_poly.entity_id
_entity_poly.type
_entity_poly.pdbx_seq_one_letter_code
_entity_poly.pdbx_strand_id
1 'polypeptide(L)' 'MINFELVITKRAQIDIDEIFIWYEEQSAGLGTIFIHEFEDVLIKINRNPYFASIIEKEARSTSMKISL' A
#
# COMPACT_ATOMS: atom_id res chain seq x y z
N MET A 1 8.08 -19.67 -12.81
CA MET A 1 7.58 -18.32 -12.44
C MET A 1 8.41 -17.84 -11.27
N ILE A 2 8.99 -16.64 -11.35
CA ILE A 2 9.64 -16.05 -10.18
C ILE A 2 8.51 -15.59 -9.26
N ASN A 3 8.47 -16.13 -8.04
CA ASN A 3 7.53 -15.70 -7.00
C ASN A 3 8.32 -14.80 -6.06
N PHE A 4 7.92 -13.54 -5.95
CA PHE A 4 8.47 -12.64 -4.94
C PHE A 4 7.70 -12.82 -3.64
N GLU A 5 8.40 -12.73 -2.52
CA GLU A 5 7.76 -12.67 -1.20
C GLU A 5 7.57 -11.20 -0.84
N LEU A 6 6.33 -10.81 -0.58
CA LEU A 6 6.01 -9.48 -0.09
C LEU A 6 6.16 -9.47 1.44
N VAL A 7 7.08 -8.65 1.94
CA VAL A 7 7.30 -8.48 3.38
C VAL A 7 6.91 -7.07 3.81
N ILE A 8 5.89 -6.96 4.66
CA ILE A 8 5.53 -5.70 5.32
C ILE A 8 6.36 -5.57 6.59
N THR A 9 7.15 -4.50 6.68
CA THR A 9 7.95 -4.24 7.88
C THR A 9 7.06 -3.82 9.05
N LYS A 10 7.51 -4.01 10.29
CA LYS A 10 6.78 -3.55 11.49
C LYS A 10 6.46 -2.06 11.45
N ARG A 11 7.38 -1.24 10.93
CA ARG A 11 7.17 0.20 10.78
C ARG A 11 6.07 0.51 9.78
N ALA A 12 6.10 -0.14 8.61
CA ALA A 12 5.05 0.01 7.62
C ALA A 12 3.68 -0.46 8.14
N GLN A 13 3.63 -1.50 8.98
CA GLN A 13 2.38 -1.92 9.63
C GLN A 13 1.80 -0.83 10.54
N ILE A 14 2.64 -0.17 11.35
CA ILE A 14 2.22 0.96 12.19
C ILE A 14 1.67 2.08 11.31
N ASP A 15 2.36 2.43 10.22
CA ASP A 15 1.91 3.46 9.28
C ASP A 15 0.53 3.11 8.67
N ILE A 16 0.30 1.83 8.31
CA ILE A 16 -0.98 1.34 7.78
C ILE A 16 -2.10 1.48 8.82
N ASP A 17 -1.83 1.08 10.08
CA ASP A 17 -2.81 1.13 11.16
C ASP A 17 -3.20 2.59 11.49
N GLU A 18 -2.23 3.51 11.53
CA GLU A 18 -2.46 4.94 11.76
C GLU A 18 -3.29 5.58 10.65
N ILE A 19 -3.00 5.26 9.38
CA ILE A 19 -3.76 5.78 8.23
C ILE A 19 -5.19 5.23 8.23
N PHE A 20 -5.38 3.94 8.53
CA PHE A 20 -6.70 3.34 8.66
C PHE A 20 -7.55 4.10 9.68
N ILE A 21 -7.02 4.31 10.89
CA ILE A 21 -7.71 5.03 11.96
C ILE A 21 -8.06 6.44 11.50
N TRP A 22 -7.12 7.15 10.90
CA TRP A 22 -7.35 8.53 10.43
C TRP A 22 -8.51 8.62 9.44
N TYR A 23 -8.59 7.70 8.45
CA TYR A 23 -9.68 7.67 7.49
C TYR A 23 -11.02 7.29 8.14
N GLU A 24 -11.03 6.29 9.01
CA GLU A 24 -12.25 5.82 9.68
C GLU A 24 -12.86 6.90 10.59
N GLU A 25 -12.02 7.74 11.21
CA GLU A 25 -12.45 8.92 11.97
C GLU A 25 -13.09 10.01 11.10
N GLN A 26 -12.75 10.09 9.81
CA GLN A 26 -13.37 11.06 8.89
C GLN A 26 -14.81 10.65 8.54
N SER A 27 -15.01 9.37 8.22
CA SER A 27 -16.32 8.79 7.97
C SER A 27 -16.25 7.27 8.06
N ALA A 28 -17.27 6.67 8.67
CA ALA A 28 -17.35 5.23 8.84
C ALA A 28 -17.22 4.51 7.49
N GLY A 29 -16.30 3.55 7.41
CA GLY A 29 -15.99 2.75 6.22
C GLY A 29 -14.84 3.29 5.36
N LEU A 30 -14.39 4.53 5.53
CA LEU A 30 -13.27 5.06 4.74
C LEU A 30 -11.95 4.35 5.03
N GLY A 31 -11.72 3.91 6.28
CA GLY A 31 -10.55 3.10 6.61
C GLY A 31 -10.55 1.78 5.85
N THR A 32 -11.72 1.18 5.68
CA THR A 32 -11.89 -0.06 4.90
C THR A 32 -11.61 0.17 3.41
N ILE A 33 -12.09 1.29 2.84
CA ILE A 33 -11.79 1.66 1.44
C ILE A 33 -10.28 1.84 1.25
N PHE A 34 -9.60 2.50 2.19
CA PHE A 34 -8.14 2.63 2.17
C PHE A 34 -7.43 1.27 2.11
N ILE A 35 -7.83 0.30 2.95
CA ILE A 35 -7.21 -1.03 2.96
C ILE A 35 -7.40 -1.74 1.62
N HIS A 36 -8.60 -1.69 1.03
CA HIS A 36 -8.86 -2.29 -0.27
C HIS A 36 -8.00 -1.69 -1.39
N GLU A 37 -7.93 -0.37 -1.48
CA GLU A 37 -7.08 0.30 -2.47
C GLU A 37 -5.59 -0.01 -2.24
N PHE A 38 -5.17 -0.18 -0.98
CA PHE A 38 -3.81 -0.52 -0.62
C PHE A 38 -3.45 -1.95 -1.03
N GLU A 39 -4.34 -2.92 -0.77
CA GLU A 39 -4.20 -4.31 -1.20
C GLU A 39 -4.07 -4.42 -2.73
N ASP A 40 -4.85 -3.64 -3.48
CA ASP A 40 -4.77 -3.59 -4.95
C ASP A 40 -3.39 -3.13 -5.44
N VAL A 41 -2.76 -2.18 -4.75
CA VAL A 41 -1.39 -1.76 -5.04
C VAL A 41 -0.39 -2.87 -4.69
N LEU A 42 -0.55 -3.55 -3.55
CA LEU A 42 0.31 -4.68 -3.17
C LEU A 42 0.24 -5.83 -4.18
N ILE A 43 -0.95 -6.13 -4.73
CA ILE A 43 -1.12 -7.12 -5.79
C ILE A 43 -0.31 -6.74 -7.04
N LYS A 44 -0.32 -5.46 -7.43
CA LYS A 44 0.47 -4.96 -8.57
C LYS A 44 1.97 -5.11 -8.31
N ILE A 45 2.43 -4.73 -7.12
CA ILE A 45 3.85 -4.85 -6.71
C ILE A 45 4.28 -6.32 -6.70
N ASN A 46 3.47 -7.20 -6.14
CA ASN A 46 3.79 -8.62 -6.03
C ASN A 46 3.84 -9.31 -7.42
N ARG A 47 2.95 -8.93 -8.34
CA ARG A 47 2.95 -9.43 -9.72
C ARG A 47 4.12 -8.89 -10.54
N ASN A 48 4.53 -7.65 -10.30
CA ASN A 48 5.64 -7.02 -11.00
C ASN A 48 6.35 -5.99 -10.09
N PRO A 49 7.44 -6.36 -9.40
CA PRO A 49 8.19 -5.44 -8.55
C PRO A 49 8.78 -4.24 -9.29
N TYR A 50 8.90 -4.31 -10.62
CA TYR A 50 9.43 -3.25 -11.47
C TYR A 50 8.35 -2.28 -11.98
N PHE A 51 7.08 -2.48 -11.60
CA PHE A 51 5.97 -1.58 -11.95
C PHE A 51 6.15 -0.17 -11.39
N ALA A 52 6.68 -0.07 -10.16
CA ALA A 52 6.87 1.19 -9.46
C ALA A 52 8.10 1.96 -9.99
N SER A 53 8.01 3.29 -9.98
CA SER A 53 9.07 4.19 -10.45
C SER A 53 10.24 4.22 -9.49
N ILE A 54 11.47 4.21 -10.00
CA ILE A 54 12.68 4.37 -9.17
C ILE A 54 12.75 5.80 -8.66
N ILE A 55 12.99 5.97 -7.36
CA ILE A 55 13.18 7.30 -6.74
C ILE A 55 14.63 7.52 -6.30
N GLU A 56 15.29 6.51 -5.74
CA GLU A 56 16.70 6.58 -5.31
C GLU A 56 17.30 5.18 -5.29
N LYS A 57 18.53 4.99 -5.79
CA LYS A 57 19.29 3.71 -5.73
C LYS A 57 18.41 2.47 -5.98
N GLU A 58 17.91 1.86 -4.92
CA GLU A 58 17.10 0.63 -4.92
C GLU A 58 15.64 0.84 -4.44
N ALA A 59 15.27 2.06 -4.05
CA ALA A 59 13.93 2.44 -3.63
C ALA A 59 13.03 2.76 -4.84
N ARG A 60 11.80 2.25 -4.78
CA ARG A 60 10.74 2.51 -5.75
C ARG A 60 9.52 3.09 -5.06
N SER A 61 8.76 3.90 -5.78
CA SER A 61 7.52 4.50 -5.30
C SER A 61 6.41 4.33 -6.33
N THR A 62 5.20 4.15 -5.82
CA THR A 62 3.95 4.19 -6.59
C THR A 62 2.94 4.98 -5.78
N SER A 63 2.08 5.73 -6.45
CA SER A 63 0.95 6.38 -5.80
C SER A 63 -0.27 5.46 -5.81
N MET A 64 -1.08 5.64 -4.79
CA MET A 64 -2.42 5.07 -4.68
C MET A 64 -3.42 6.21 -4.75
N LYS A 65 -4.60 5.97 -5.30
CA LYS A 65 -5.74 6.88 -5.21
C LYS A 65 -6.80 6.21 -4.37
N ILE A 66 -7.41 6.98 -3.48
CA ILE A 66 -8.56 6.51 -2.72
C ILE A 66 -9.79 7.04 -3.42
N SER A 67 -10.65 6.12 -3.84
CA SER A 67 -11.91 6.42 -4.48
C SER A 67 -12.93 6.81 -3.40
N LEU A 68 -12.98 8.11 -3.08
CA LEU A 68 -13.93 8.71 -2.13
C LEU A 68 -15.25 9.10 -2.81
#